data_AF-A0A1Y3XZS3-F1
#
_entry.id   AF-A0A1Y3XZS3-F1
#
_cell.length_a   1.000
_cell.length_b   1.000
_cell.length_c   1.000
_cell.angle_alpha   90.00
_cell.angle_beta   90.00
_cell.angle_gamma   90.00
#
_symmetry.space_group_name_H-M   'P 1'
#
loop_
_entity.id
_entity.type
_entity.pdbx_description
1 polymer ?
#
loop_
_entity_poly.entity_id
_entity_poly.type
_entity_poly.pdbx_seq_one_letter_code
_entity_poly.pdbx_strand_id
1 'polypeptide(L)' 'MAADPFGQNGDPEKAAKVIVEAINKEDPPKMILLGEGAADLGIKILREEIREITKWKDLGEAVGFEKQ' A
#
# COMPACT_ATOMS: atom_id res chain seq x y z
N MET A 1 27.34 11.99 -17.46
CA MET A 1 25.96 11.82 -16.93
C MET A 1 25.97 12.40 -15.53
N ALA A 2 25.07 13.33 -15.21
CA ALA A 2 25.03 13.94 -13.89
C ALA A 2 24.62 12.88 -12.86
N ALA A 3 25.40 12.73 -11.79
CA ALA A 3 24.99 11.94 -10.63
C ALA A 3 23.72 12.56 -10.07
N ASP A 4 22.69 11.74 -9.84
CA ASP A 4 21.42 12.17 -9.26
C ASP A 4 21.68 12.84 -7.90
N PRO A 5 21.45 14.16 -7.76
CA PRO A 5 21.77 14.90 -6.55
C PRO A 5 20.88 14.52 -5.35
N PHE A 6 19.85 13.69 -5.56
CA PHE A 6 18.91 13.27 -4.52
C PHE A 6 19.05 11.81 -4.10
N GLY A 7 19.97 11.04 -4.69
CA GLY A 7 20.22 9.65 -4.30
C GLY A 7 18.98 8.76 -4.38
N GLN A 8 18.10 9.00 -5.37
CA GLN A 8 16.95 8.15 -5.62
C GLN A 8 17.48 6.80 -6.11
N ASN A 9 17.53 5.80 -5.22
CA ASN A 9 17.99 4.44 -5.55
C ASN A 9 17.04 3.69 -6.52
N GLY A 10 16.00 4.36 -7.03
CA GLY A 10 15.05 3.80 -7.98
C GLY A 10 15.37 4.17 -9.44
N ASP A 11 14.74 3.47 -10.38
CA ASP A 11 14.83 3.74 -11.81
C ASP A 11 13.54 4.48 -12.27
N PRO A 12 13.59 5.80 -12.51
CA PRO A 12 12.41 6.58 -12.87
C PRO A 12 11.80 6.18 -14.22
N GLU A 13 12.62 5.71 -15.17
CA GLU A 13 12.14 5.27 -16.48
C GLU A 13 11.32 3.99 -16.35
N LYS A 14 11.79 3.02 -15.54
CA LYS A 14 11.01 1.81 -15.23
C LYS A 14 9.73 2.15 -14.48
N ALA A 15 9.79 3.06 -13.51
CA ALA A 15 8.60 3.49 -12.77
C ALA A 15 7.53 4.08 -13.71
N ALA A 16 7.91 4.96 -14.63
CA ALA A 16 7.00 5.55 -15.61
C ALA A 16 6.35 4.48 -16.51
N LYS A 17 7.12 3.51 -17.01
CA LYS A 17 6.60 2.40 -17.83
C LYS A 17 5.56 1.58 -17.07
N VAL A 18 5.83 1.24 -15.81
CA VAL A 18 4.89 0.49 -14.95
C VAL A 18 3.61 1.28 -14.71
N ILE A 19 3.69 2.59 -14.47
CA ILE A 19 2.50 3.44 -14.27
C ILE A 19 1.65 3.45 -15.54
N VAL A 20 2.26 3.68 -16.71
CA VAL A 20 1.53 3.70 -18.00
C VAL A 20 0.91 2.34 -18.29
N GLU A 21 1.60 1.23 -18.01
CA GLU A 21 1.03 -0.10 -18.15
C GLU A 21 -0.18 -0.30 -17.23
N ALA A 22 -0.07 0.11 -15.95
CA ALA A 22 -1.10 -0.07 -14.95
C ALA A 22 -2.41 0.66 -15.29
N ILE A 23 -2.34 1.91 -15.76
CA ILE A 23 -3.53 2.71 -16.10
C ILE A 23 -4.23 2.23 -17.38
N ASN A 24 -3.53 1.47 -18.24
CA ASN A 24 -4.08 0.94 -19.48
C ASN A 24 -4.70 -0.46 -19.33
N LYS A 25 -4.74 -1.04 -18.12
CA LYS A 25 -5.43 -2.31 -17.87
C LYS A 25 -6.95 -2.11 -17.86
N GLU A 26 -7.70 -3.16 -18.23
CA GLU A 26 -9.17 -3.15 -18.19
C GLU A 26 -9.71 -2.86 -16.79
N ASP A 27 -9.04 -3.37 -15.75
CA ASP A 27 -9.29 -3.05 -14.34
C ASP A 27 -8.01 -2.46 -13.71
N PRO A 28 -7.85 -1.12 -13.73
CA PRO A 28 -6.63 -0.47 -13.26
C PRO A 28 -6.56 -0.45 -11.71
N PRO A 29 -5.35 -0.56 -11.11
CA PRO A 29 -5.22 -0.57 -9.67
C PRO A 29 -5.55 0.79 -9.06
N LYS A 30 -6.26 0.80 -7.93
CA LYS A 30 -6.45 2.01 -7.11
C LYS A 30 -5.15 2.53 -6.49
N MET A 31 -4.22 1.62 -6.21
CA MET A 31 -2.91 1.92 -5.65
C MET A 31 -1.90 0.88 -6.15
N ILE A 32 -0.71 1.33 -6.52
CA ILE A 32 0.41 0.47 -6.87
C ILE A 32 1.66 0.93 -6.09
N LEU A 33 2.32 0.00 -5.41
CA LEU A 33 3.55 0.25 -4.68
C LEU A 33 4.74 -0.03 -5.60
N LEU A 34 5.65 0.93 -5.73
CA LEU A 34 6.80 0.87 -6.63
C LEU A 34 8.10 0.77 -5.82
N GLY A 35 9.03 -0.03 -6.31
CA GLY A 35 10.33 -0.25 -5.68
C GLY A 35 10.46 -1.61 -5.00
N GLU A 36 11.69 -2.09 -4.89
CA GLU A 36 12.01 -3.35 -4.23
C GLU A 36 11.58 -3.32 -2.76
N GLY A 37 10.87 -4.37 -2.32
CA GLY A 37 10.37 -4.48 -0.94
C GLY A 37 9.19 -3.57 -0.57
N ALA A 38 8.76 -2.65 -1.46
CA ALA A 38 7.63 -1.76 -1.17
C ALA A 38 6.32 -2.53 -0.93
N ALA A 39 6.05 -3.54 -1.77
CA ALA A 39 4.90 -4.42 -1.63
C ALA A 39 4.95 -5.23 -0.31
N ASP A 40 6.11 -5.81 0.02
CA ASP A 40 6.27 -6.59 1.25
C ASP A 40 6.07 -5.75 2.50
N LEU A 41 6.59 -4.52 2.51
CA LEU A 41 6.40 -3.57 3.60
C LEU A 41 4.92 -3.18 3.74
N GLY A 42 4.26 -2.84 2.62
CA GLY A 42 2.83 -2.50 2.61
C GLY A 42 1.96 -3.65 3.12
N ILE A 43 2.24 -4.88 2.68
CA ILE A 43 1.56 -6.10 3.15
C ILE A 43 1.78 -6.29 4.65
N LYS A 44 3.02 -6.08 5.14
CA LYS A 44 3.32 -6.21 6.57
C LYS A 44 2.51 -5.21 7.41
N ILE A 45 2.50 -3.94 7.02
CA ILE A 45 1.76 -2.87 7.72
C ILE A 45 0.27 -3.22 7.79
N LEU A 46 -0.35 -3.53 6.66
CA LEU A 46 -1.78 -3.85 6.60
C LEU A 46 -2.12 -5.09 7.46
N ARG A 47 -1.24 -6.10 7.50
CA ARG A 47 -1.42 -7.27 8.37
C ARG A 47 -1.34 -6.93 9.85
N GLU A 48 -0.45 -6.01 10.22
CA GLU A 48 -0.33 -5.53 11.61
C GLU A 48 -1.55 -4.71 12.01
N GLU A 49 -2.04 -3.84 11.13
CA GLU A 49 -3.28 -3.07 11.35
C GLU A 49 -4.50 -3.99 11.51
N ILE A 50 -4.68 -4.96 10.61
CA ILE A 50 -5.77 -5.95 10.71
C ILE A 50 -5.68 -6.72 12.03
N ARG A 51 -4.46 -7.11 12.44
CA ARG A 51 -4.25 -7.83 13.70
C ARG A 51 -4.67 -6.98 14.90
N GLU A 52 -4.28 -5.72 14.93
CA GLU A 52 -4.61 -4.82 16.04
C GLU A 52 -6.12 -4.54 16.10
N ILE A 53 -6.76 -4.28 14.95
CA ILE A 53 -8.21 -4.12 14.85
C ILE A 53 -8.92 -5.38 15.36
N THR A 54 -8.49 -6.55 14.91
CA THR A 54 -9.09 -7.83 15.30
C THR A 54 -8.96 -8.08 16.81
N LYS A 55 -7.81 -7.73 17.40
CA LYS A 55 -7.55 -7.88 18.83
C LYS A 55 -8.50 -7.07 19.70
N TRP A 56 -8.93 -5.89 19.26
CA TRP A 56 -9.79 -4.99 20.03
C TRP A 56 -11.24 -4.92 19.54
N LYS A 57 -11.59 -5.74 18.55
CA LYS A 57 -12.90 -5.71 17.88
C LYS A 57 -14.05 -5.82 18.89
N ASP A 58 -14.02 -6.82 19.76
CA ASP A 58 -15.11 -7.08 20.70
C ASP A 58 -15.32 -5.90 21.67
N LEU A 59 -14.24 -5.28 22.13
CA LEU A 59 -14.32 -4.10 23.00
C LEU A 59 -14.91 -2.89 22.27
N GLY A 60 -14.53 -2.68 21.01
CA GLY A 60 -15.07 -1.61 20.18
C GLY A 60 -16.54 -1.82 19.80
N GLU A 61 -16.96 -3.06 19.57
CA GLU A 61 -18.36 -3.37 19.25
C GLU A 61 -19.27 -3.35 20.48
N ALA A 62 -18.72 -3.52 21.69
CA ALA A 62 -19.47 -3.49 22.94
C ALA A 62 -20.12 -2.13 23.26
N VAL A 63 -19.71 -1.04 22.62
CA VAL A 63 -20.36 0.29 22.76
C VAL A 63 -21.50 0.51 21.77
N GLY A 64 -21.85 -0.49 20.95
CA GLY A 64 -23.02 -0.44 20.09
C GLY A 64 -24.31 -0.34 20.90
N PHE A 65 -25.33 0.31 20.34
CA PHE A 65 -26.67 0.30 20.94
C PHE A 65 -27.21 -1.13 21.01
N GLU A 66 -27.86 -1.49 22.12
CA GLU A 66 -28.65 -2.73 22.19
C GLU A 66 -29.69 -2.70 21.06
N LYS A 67 -29.76 -3.78 20.27
CA LYS A 67 -30.80 -3.92 19.26
C LYS A 67 -32.16 -3.96 19.98
N GLN A 68 -32.94 -2.89 19.84
CA GLN A 68 -34.37 -2.87 20.18
C GLN A 68 -35.17 -3.77 19.25
#